data_AF-A0A4R6Z7C9-F1
#
_entry.id   AF-A0A4R6Z7C9-F1
#
_cell.length_a   1.000
_cell.length_b   1.000
_cell.length_c   1.000
_cell.angle_alpha   90.00
_cell.angle_beta   90.00
_cell.angle_gamma   90.00
#
_symmetry.space_group_name_H-M   'P 1'
#
loop_
_entity.id
_entity.type
_entity.pdbx_description
1 polymer ?
#
loop_
_entity_poly.entity_id
_entity_poly.type
_entity_poly.pdbx_seq_one_letter_code
_entity_poly.pdbx_strand_id
1 'polypeptide(L)'
;MLHRRIDKTPLEWLLHAWTAVNLVVGIFVIVPMLANEQVRATGYLFVAVSLLAVLLMLAAVLVWKLFRPTFAVLLAGTVFWGLQIFSLRQPDALYLLRLGLSMDFRLTSNPDFILAVNVLAVMVALLFAVAAKERWDANAASTAARGRN
;
A
#
# COMPACT_ATOMS: atom_id res chain seq x y z
N MET A 1 -22.89 25.09 -8.44
CA MET A 1 -21.92 24.82 -7.34
C MET A 1 -20.58 24.44 -7.95
N LEU A 2 -19.64 25.38 -8.06
CA LEU A 2 -18.26 25.05 -8.45
C LEU A 2 -17.64 24.19 -7.33
N HIS A 3 -17.49 22.89 -7.58
CA HIS A 3 -16.58 22.06 -6.80
C HIS A 3 -15.19 22.64 -6.98
N ARG A 4 -14.74 23.48 -6.03
CA ARG A 4 -13.36 23.95 -5.96
C ARG A 4 -12.51 22.69 -5.85
N ARG A 5 -11.87 22.31 -6.96
CA ARG A 5 -10.88 21.23 -6.95
C ARG A 5 -9.80 21.72 -6.01
N ILE A 6 -9.63 21.06 -4.87
CA ILE A 6 -8.44 21.29 -4.07
C ILE A 6 -7.34 20.62 -4.86
N ASP A 7 -6.43 21.43 -5.39
CA ASP A 7 -5.34 20.91 -6.21
C ASP A 7 -4.51 19.92 -5.40
N LYS A 8 -4.00 18.91 -6.10
CA LYS A 8 -3.18 17.87 -5.47
C LYS A 8 -1.87 18.49 -4.99
N THR A 9 -1.43 18.10 -3.80
CA THR A 9 -0.11 18.49 -3.33
C THR A 9 0.98 17.69 -4.06
N PRO A 10 2.22 18.21 -4.16
CA PRO A 10 3.34 17.44 -4.71
C PRO A 10 3.54 16.08 -4.03
N LEU A 11 3.27 16.01 -2.72
CA LEU A 11 3.31 14.78 -1.94
C LEU A 11 2.26 13.76 -2.42
N GLU A 12 1.02 14.18 -2.64
CA GLU A 12 -0.03 13.30 -3.16
C GLU A 12 0.27 12.78 -4.56
N TRP A 13 0.94 13.58 -5.41
CA TRP A 13 1.43 13.13 -6.71
C TRP A 13 2.51 12.07 -6.58
N LEU A 14 3.46 12.25 -5.66
CA LEU A 14 4.50 11.27 -5.38
C LEU A 14 3.90 9.95 -4.86
N LEU A 15 2.96 10.02 -3.92
CA LEU A 15 2.25 8.85 -3.38
C LEU A 15 1.44 8.12 -4.45
N HIS A 16 0.81 8.86 -5.36
CA HIS A 16 0.11 8.30 -6.52
C HIS A 16 1.09 7.55 -7.42
N ALA A 17 2.18 8.21 -7.85
CA ALA A 17 3.16 7.61 -8.75
C ALA A 17 3.76 6.34 -8.14
N TRP A 18 4.12 6.40 -6.86
CA TRP A 18 4.66 5.24 -6.14
C TRP A 18 3.68 4.07 -6.06
N THR A 19 2.42 4.34 -5.72
CA THR A 19 1.37 3.31 -5.66
C THR A 19 1.11 2.72 -7.05
N ALA A 20 1.14 3.54 -8.10
CA ALA A 20 0.99 3.09 -9.49
C ALA A 20 2.17 2.20 -9.94
N VAL A 21 3.41 2.56 -9.61
CA VAL A 21 4.58 1.71 -9.90
C VAL A 21 4.45 0.36 -9.21
N ASN A 22 4.06 0.33 -7.94
CA ASN A 22 3.88 -0.94 -7.21
C ASN A 22 2.76 -1.80 -7.78
N LEU A 23 1.66 -1.19 -8.24
CA LEU A 23 0.61 -1.91 -8.95
C LEU A 23 1.14 -2.56 -10.23
N VAL A 24 1.90 -1.82 -11.04
CA VAL A 24 2.48 -2.33 -12.30
C VAL A 24 3.44 -3.48 -12.03
N VAL A 25 4.36 -3.32 -11.06
CA VAL A 25 5.30 -4.39 -10.69
C VAL A 25 4.55 -5.60 -10.16
N GLY A 26 3.54 -5.41 -9.32
CA GLY A 26 2.72 -6.50 -8.79
C GLY A 26 1.99 -7.28 -9.89
N ILE A 27 1.38 -6.59 -10.87
CA ILE A 27 0.72 -7.24 -12.02
C ILE A 27 1.75 -8.05 -12.82
N PHE A 28 2.92 -7.47 -13.09
CA PHE A 28 3.99 -8.14 -13.83
C PHE A 28 4.48 -9.41 -13.13
N VAL A 29 4.39 -9.47 -11.80
CA VAL A 29 4.79 -10.64 -11.02
C VAL A 29 3.67 -11.68 -10.93
N ILE A 30 2.42 -11.27 -10.68
CA ILE A 30 1.29 -12.21 -10.50
C ILE A 30 0.88 -12.89 -11.80
N VAL A 31 0.84 -12.15 -12.92
CA VAL A 31 0.30 -12.69 -14.18
C VAL A 31 1.07 -13.93 -14.65
N PRO A 32 2.42 -13.93 -14.67
CA PRO A 32 3.19 -15.14 -14.97
C PRO A 32 3.01 -16.26 -13.93
N MET A 33 2.86 -15.92 -12.65
CA MET A 33 2.70 -16.93 -11.58
C MET A 33 1.37 -17.67 -11.66
N LEU A 34 0.27 -16.96 -11.96
CA LEU A 34 -1.04 -17.58 -12.17
C LEU A 34 -1.08 -18.46 -13.43
N ALA A 35 -0.20 -18.22 -14.39
CA ALA A 35 -0.06 -19.04 -15.59
C ALA A 35 0.77 -20.32 -15.34
N ASN A 36 1.50 -20.43 -14.22
CA ASN A 36 2.31 -21.60 -13.90
C ASN A 36 1.44 -22.70 -13.23
N GLU A 37 1.38 -23.88 -13.86
CA GLU A 37 0.57 -25.00 -13.36
C GLU A 37 1.04 -25.54 -12.00
N GLN A 38 2.33 -25.45 -11.67
CA GLN A 38 2.87 -25.89 -10.37
C GLN A 38 2.31 -25.04 -9.21
N VAL A 39 2.07 -23.75 -9.46
CA VAL A 39 1.46 -22.83 -8.49
C VAL A 39 0.00 -23.19 -8.23
N ARG A 40 -0.71 -23.68 -9.24
CA ARG A 40 -2.10 -24.14 -9.12
C ARG A 40 -2.20 -25.50 -8.42
N ALA A 41 -1.24 -26.38 -8.63
CA ALA A 41 -1.18 -27.69 -8.00
C ALA A 41 -0.85 -27.60 -6.49
N THR A 42 -0.13 -26.55 -6.07
CA THR A 42 0.31 -26.37 -4.69
C THR A 42 -0.66 -25.46 -3.91
N GLY A 43 -1.61 -26.06 -3.18
CA GLY A 43 -2.73 -25.34 -2.54
C GLY A 43 -2.33 -24.13 -1.67
N TYR A 44 -1.27 -24.21 -0.88
CA TYR A 44 -0.78 -23.09 -0.07
C TYR A 44 -0.23 -21.92 -0.92
N LEU A 45 0.43 -22.24 -2.04
CA LEU A 45 0.96 -21.25 -2.97
C LEU A 45 -0.17 -20.53 -3.71
N PHE A 46 -1.20 -21.27 -4.12
CA PHE A 46 -2.39 -20.72 -4.76
C PHE A 46 -3.10 -19.71 -3.85
N VAL A 47 -3.25 -20.02 -2.56
CA VAL A 47 -3.86 -19.10 -1.57
C VAL A 47 -3.03 -17.81 -1.43
N ALA A 48 -1.71 -17.92 -1.31
CA ALA A 48 -0.82 -16.76 -1.19
C ALA A 48 -0.89 -15.85 -2.43
N VAL A 49 -0.87 -16.43 -3.64
CA VAL A 49 -0.99 -15.69 -4.90
C VAL A 49 -2.38 -15.05 -5.05
N SER A 50 -3.43 -15.71 -4.57
CA SER A 50 -4.80 -15.18 -4.59
C SER A 50 -4.96 -13.97 -3.66
N LEU A 51 -4.40 -14.03 -2.45
CA LEU A 51 -4.36 -12.89 -1.53
C LEU A 51 -3.60 -11.70 -2.13
N LEU A 52 -2.48 -11.96 -2.78
CA LEU A 52 -1.71 -10.93 -3.46
C LEU A 52 -2.52 -10.29 -4.60
N ALA A 53 -3.29 -11.07 -5.36
CA ALA A 53 -4.17 -10.54 -6.41
C ALA A 53 -5.25 -9.61 -5.84
N VAL A 54 -5.84 -9.95 -4.69
CA VAL A 54 -6.78 -9.07 -3.98
C VAL A 54 -6.11 -7.77 -3.55
N LEU A 55 -4.89 -7.84 -3.01
CA LEU A 55 -4.12 -6.64 -2.63
C LEU A 55 -3.82 -5.75 -3.84
N LEU A 56 -3.56 -6.32 -5.04
CA LEU A 56 -3.41 -5.54 -6.26
C LEU A 56 -4.70 -4.87 -6.72
N MET A 57 -5.85 -5.55 -6.59
CA MET A 57 -7.13 -4.90 -6.88
C MET A 57 -7.36 -3.70 -5.96
N LEU A 58 -7.05 -3.84 -4.67
CA LEU A 58 -7.12 -2.73 -3.72
C LEU A 58 -6.14 -1.61 -4.08
N ALA A 59 -4.92 -1.94 -4.52
CA ALA A 59 -3.95 -0.95 -5.00
C ALA A 59 -4.46 -0.20 -6.25
N ALA A 60 -5.10 -0.89 -7.19
CA ALA A 60 -5.70 -0.28 -8.38
C ALA A 60 -6.83 0.69 -8.02
N VAL A 61 -7.70 0.30 -7.08
CA VAL A 61 -8.74 1.19 -6.54
C VAL A 61 -8.11 2.41 -5.85
N LEU A 62 -7.05 2.21 -5.09
CA LEU A 62 -6.34 3.30 -4.40
C LEU A 62 -5.72 4.29 -5.40
N VAL A 63 -5.04 3.80 -6.45
CA VAL A 63 -4.49 4.62 -7.54
C VAL A 63 -5.60 5.43 -8.22
N TRP A 64 -6.72 4.79 -8.55
CA TRP A 64 -7.86 5.47 -9.15
C TRP A 64 -8.42 6.57 -8.23
N LYS A 65 -8.58 6.29 -6.94
CA LYS A 65 -9.10 7.25 -5.96
C LYS A 65 -8.11 8.37 -5.65
N LEU A 66 -6.81 8.13 -5.78
CA LEU A 66 -5.77 9.15 -5.66
C LEU A 66 -5.78 10.19 -6.79
N PHE A 67 -6.62 10.04 -7.83
CA PHE A 67 -6.91 11.15 -8.74
C PHE A 67 -7.74 12.26 -8.08
N ARG A 68 -8.49 11.94 -7.03
CA ARG A 68 -9.26 12.90 -6.21
C ARG A 68 -9.04 12.55 -4.73
N PRO A 69 -7.85 12.85 -4.19
CA PRO A 69 -7.49 12.42 -2.85
C PRO A 69 -8.37 13.11 -1.81
N THR A 70 -9.13 12.31 -1.06
CA THR A 70 -9.85 12.74 0.14
C THR A 70 -9.12 12.24 1.38
N PHE A 71 -9.44 12.79 2.55
CA PHE A 71 -8.91 12.28 3.82
C PHE A 71 -9.08 10.75 3.95
N ALA A 72 -10.27 10.23 3.62
CA ALA A 72 -10.55 8.80 3.70
C ALA A 72 -9.69 7.97 2.73
N VAL A 73 -9.40 8.48 1.53
CA VAL A 73 -8.53 7.80 0.56
C VAL A 73 -7.09 7.74 1.05
N LEU A 74 -6.59 8.85 1.61
CA LEU A 74 -5.23 8.92 2.14
C LEU A 74 -5.07 8.06 3.40
N LEU A 75 -6.10 8.00 4.25
CA LEU A 75 -6.15 7.09 5.40
C LEU A 75 -6.19 5.62 4.95
N ALA A 76 -6.99 5.29 3.93
CA ALA A 76 -7.01 3.96 3.34
C ALA A 76 -5.62 3.57 2.78
N GLY A 77 -4.90 4.51 2.16
CA GLY A 77 -3.52 4.32 1.74
C GLY A 77 -2.56 4.06 2.91
N THR A 78 -2.73 4.78 4.02
CA THR A 78 -1.96 4.54 5.27
C THR A 78 -2.14 3.10 5.75
N VAL A 79 -3.39 2.62 5.82
CA VAL A 79 -3.70 1.25 6.25
C VAL A 79 -3.15 0.23 5.26
N PHE A 80 -3.37 0.45 3.96
CA PHE A 80 -2.91 -0.44 2.89
C PHE A 80 -1.39 -0.65 2.93
N TRP A 81 -0.62 0.42 3.10
CA TRP A 81 0.84 0.34 3.22
C TRP A 81 1.28 -0.15 4.61
N GLY A 82 0.52 0.16 5.66
CA GLY A 82 0.75 -0.33 7.02
C GLY A 82 0.69 -1.85 7.14
N LEU A 83 -0.26 -2.48 6.44
CA LEU A 83 -0.38 -3.95 6.37
C LEU A 83 0.85 -4.62 5.72
N GLN A 84 1.62 -3.87 4.93
CA GLN A 84 2.82 -4.38 4.26
C GLN A 84 4.11 -4.15 5.05
N ILE A 85 4.02 -3.53 6.24
CA ILE A 85 5.18 -3.28 7.10
C ILE A 85 5.78 -4.61 7.58
N PHE A 86 4.92 -5.53 8.01
CA PHE A 86 5.37 -6.80 8.57
C PHE A 86 5.21 -7.90 7.53
N SER A 87 6.28 -8.64 7.26
CA SER A 87 6.17 -9.94 6.61
C SER A 87 6.79 -11.02 7.48
N LEU A 88 6.01 -12.10 7.69
CA LEU A 88 6.50 -13.33 8.29
C LEU A 88 7.22 -14.10 7.20
N ARG A 89 8.54 -14.28 7.37
CA ARG A 89 9.34 -15.10 6.47
C ARG A 89 9.09 -16.56 6.83
N GLN A 90 8.40 -17.31 5.97
CA GLN A 90 8.46 -18.77 5.99
C GLN A 90 9.60 -19.22 5.05
N PRO A 91 10.40 -20.24 5.43
CA PRO A 91 11.51 -20.74 4.61
C PRO A 91 11.07 -21.17 3.20
N ASP A 92 9.84 -21.69 3.07
CA ASP A 92 9.28 -22.23 1.82
C ASP A 92 8.43 -21.23 1.02
N ALA A 93 8.35 -19.97 1.44
CA ALA A 93 7.62 -18.96 0.70
C ALA A 93 8.43 -18.54 -0.54
N LEU A 94 8.12 -19.16 -1.68
CA LEU A 94 8.69 -18.90 -3.03
C LEU A 94 8.66 -17.42 -3.48
N TYR A 95 7.94 -16.54 -2.78
CA TYR A 95 7.72 -15.15 -3.19
C TYR A 95 8.06 -14.16 -2.07
N LEU A 96 9.35 -13.85 -1.94
CA LEU A 96 9.84 -12.66 -1.25
C LEU A 96 9.62 -11.44 -2.14
N LEU A 97 8.39 -10.95 -2.23
CA LEU A 97 8.11 -9.62 -2.79
C LEU A 97 8.55 -8.54 -1.78
N ARG A 98 9.86 -8.35 -1.67
CA ARG A 98 10.47 -7.23 -0.94
C ARG A 98 11.02 -6.25 -1.96
N LEU A 99 10.19 -5.30 -2.37
CA LEU A 99 10.67 -4.09 -3.04
C LEU A 99 11.05 -3.09 -1.95
N GLY A 100 12.29 -3.14 -1.45
CA GLY A 100 12.82 -2.10 -0.56
C GLY A 100 13.79 -2.55 0.53
N LEU A 101 14.30 -1.55 1.28
CA LEU A 101 15.07 -1.72 2.51
C LEU A 101 14.23 -2.47 3.55
N SER A 102 14.72 -3.62 3.99
CA SER A 102 14.06 -4.44 5.00
C SER A 102 15.02 -4.75 6.15
N MET A 103 14.51 -4.70 7.37
CA MET A 103 15.23 -5.10 8.58
C MET A 103 14.68 -6.44 9.05
N ASP A 104 15.56 -7.43 9.16
CA ASP A 104 15.21 -8.77 9.63
C ASP A 104 15.45 -8.87 11.13
N PHE A 105 14.39 -9.14 11.89
CA PHE A 105 14.44 -9.40 13.32
C PHE A 105 14.21 -10.90 13.56
N ARG A 106 15.17 -11.55 14.24
CA ARG A 106 14.97 -12.91 14.72
C ARG A 106 14.15 -12.85 16.00
N LEU A 107 12.94 -13.39 15.95
CA LEU A 107 12.03 -13.40 17.11
C LEU A 107 12.35 -14.53 18.08
N THR A 108 13.00 -15.60 17.62
CA THR A 108 13.30 -16.80 18.43
C THR A 108 14.67 -17.38 18.06
N SER A 109 15.14 -18.36 18.84
CA SER A 109 16.32 -19.18 18.51
C SER A 109 16.10 -20.10 17.30
N ASN A 110 14.87 -20.24 16.82
CA ASN A 110 14.56 -21.01 15.62
C ASN A 110 14.90 -20.16 14.36
N PRO A 111 15.80 -20.62 13.47
CA PRO A 111 16.20 -19.88 12.26
C PRO A 111 15.07 -19.65 11.27
N ASP A 112 13.96 -20.38 11.38
CA ASP A 112 12.85 -20.34 10.44
C ASP A 112 11.83 -19.23 10.74
N PHE A 113 11.87 -18.62 11.93
CA PHE A 113 10.95 -17.56 12.33
C PHE A 113 11.64 -16.20 12.33
N ILE A 114 11.70 -15.59 11.14
CA ILE A 114 12.23 -14.24 10.94
C ILE A 114 11.05 -13.30 10.69
N LEU A 115 10.91 -12.28 11.54
CA LEU A 115 10.03 -11.15 11.28
C LEU A 115 10.80 -10.12 10.47
N ALA A 116 10.26 -9.78 9.31
CA ALA A 116 10.82 -8.75 8.48
C ALA A 116 10.00 -7.46 8.58
N VAL A 117 10.70 -6.35 8.76
CA VAL A 117 10.10 -5.02 8.73
C VAL A 117 10.51 -4.35 7.41
N ASN A 118 9.52 -4.05 6.56
CA ASN A 118 9.72 -3.29 5.34
C ASN A 118 9.75 -1.79 5.66
N VAL A 119 10.95 -1.22 5.75
CA VAL A 119 11.17 0.18 6.13
C VAL A 119 10.56 1.12 5.09
N LEU A 120 10.56 0.73 3.81
CA LEU A 120 9.94 1.53 2.76
C LEU A 120 8.41 1.59 2.92
N ALA A 121 7.78 0.46 3.27
CA ALA A 121 6.35 0.45 3.58
C ALA A 121 6.02 1.33 4.80
N VAL A 122 6.88 1.35 5.83
CA VAL A 122 6.73 2.27 6.97
C VAL A 122 6.79 3.72 6.51
N MET A 123 7.80 4.09 5.73
CA MET A 123 7.96 5.46 5.22
C MET A 123 6.75 5.89 4.38
N VAL A 124 6.30 5.05 3.46
CA VAL A 124 5.16 5.36 2.59
C VAL A 124 3.87 5.48 3.40
N ALA A 125 3.63 4.58 4.37
CA ALA A 125 2.49 4.67 5.27
C ALA A 125 2.48 6.00 6.06
N LEU A 126 3.64 6.42 6.57
CA LEU A 126 3.78 7.71 7.25
C LEU A 126 3.50 8.89 6.33
N LEU A 127 4.00 8.87 5.09
CA LEU A 127 3.73 9.92 4.11
C LEU A 127 2.23 10.01 3.76
N PHE A 128 1.54 8.87 3.64
CA PHE A 128 0.08 8.83 3.50
C PHE A 128 -0.63 9.43 4.72
N ALA A 129 -0.16 9.13 5.94
CA ALA A 129 -0.73 9.67 7.17
C ALA A 129 -0.54 11.19 7.27
N VAL A 130 0.63 11.70 6.90
CA VAL A 130 0.93 13.14 6.83
C VAL A 130 0.01 13.82 5.83
N ALA A 131 -0.10 13.29 4.60
CA ALA A 131 -1.00 13.83 3.59
C ALA A 131 -2.46 13.81 4.06
N ALA A 132 -2.89 12.75 4.76
CA ALA A 132 -4.23 12.66 5.33
C ALA A 132 -4.47 13.79 6.35
N LYS A 133 -3.51 14.03 7.24
CA LYS A 133 -3.59 15.13 8.23
C LYS A 133 -3.68 16.50 7.55
N GLU A 134 -2.81 16.78 6.59
CA GLU A 134 -2.84 18.05 5.84
C GLU A 134 -4.22 18.27 5.19
N ARG A 135 -4.81 17.21 4.63
CA ARG A 135 -6.14 17.26 4.01
C ARG A 135 -7.25 17.49 5.05
N TRP A 136 -7.14 16.90 6.23
CA TRP A 136 -8.07 17.12 7.34
C TRP A 136 -8.05 18.57 7.80
N ASP A 137 -6.87 19.12 8.05
CA ASP A 137 -6.69 20.49 8.53
C ASP A 137 -7.20 21.52 7.50
N ALA A 138 -6.93 21.29 6.20
CA ALA A 138 -7.48 22.11 5.12
C ALA A 138 -9.01 22.10 5.06
N ASN A 139 -9.63 20.94 5.27
CA ASN A 139 -11.09 20.81 5.31
C ASN A 139 -11.68 21.52 6.53
N ALA A 140 -11.06 21.39 7.70
CA ALA A 140 -11.49 22.08 8.92
C ALA A 140 -11.42 23.61 8.77
N ALA A 141 -10.32 24.13 8.24
CA ALA A 141 -10.16 25.56 7.94
C ALA A 141 -11.22 26.09 6.96
N SER A 142 -11.53 25.32 5.92
CA SER A 142 -12.57 25.70 4.94
C SER A 142 -13.98 25.73 5.53
N THR A 143 -14.26 24.85 6.51
CA THR A 143 -15.55 24.79 7.20
C THR A 143 -15.72 25.96 8.17
N ALA A 144 -14.68 26.28 8.92
CA ALA A 144 -14.65 27.44 9.82
C ALA A 144 -14.83 28.77 9.06
N ALA A 145 -14.24 28.90 7.87
CA ALA A 145 -14.41 30.09 7.02
C ALA A 145 -15.84 30.25 6.50
N ARG A 146 -16.56 29.16 6.23
CA ARG A 146 -17.96 29.20 5.77
C ARG A 146 -18.96 29.52 6.87
N GLY A 147 -18.68 29.16 8.12
CA GLY A 147 -19.55 29.49 9.25
C GLY A 147 -19.48 30.94 9.72
N ARG A 148 -18.57 31.75 9.14
CA ARG A 148 -18.38 33.18 9.46
C ARG A 148 -19.01 34.13 8.44
N ASN A 149 -19.53 33.62 7.33
CA ASN A 149 -20.22 34.37 6.29
C ASN A 149 -21.71 34.05 6.31
#